data_AF-A0A813F647-F1
#
_entry.id   AF-A0A813F647-F1
#
_cell.length_a   1.000
_cell.length_b   1.000
_cell.length_c   1.000
_cell.angle_alpha   90.00
_cell.angle_beta   90.00
_cell.angle_gamma   90.00
#
_symmetry.space_group_name_H-M   'P 1'
#
loop_
_entity.id
_entity.type
_entity.pdbx_description
1 polymer ?
#
loop_
_entity_poly.entity_id
_entity_poly.type
_entity_poly.pdbx_seq_one_letter_code
_entity_poly.pdbx_strand_id
1 'polypeptide(L)'
;MFASNVVGTANACAGGWGNLGGGVTQILMVLVLFQPFKAAGMAPDEAWRVAMLVPILLFLCAVAIKLLCWDTPTARRFDVAVTGKTQKPSMWDYVEVLKDPKVVLMAMQYSACFGTELAMNNVLATHFRTYF
;
A
#
# COMPACT_ATOMS: atom_id res chain seq x y z
N MET A 1 19.14 -5.63 -0.06
CA MET A 1 18.82 -4.74 -1.20
C MET A 1 18.96 -5.53 -2.49
N PHE A 2 18.11 -5.25 -3.48
CA PHE A 2 18.22 -5.85 -4.81
C PHE A 2 19.43 -5.26 -5.56
N ALA A 3 20.01 -6.04 -6.47
CA ALA A 3 21.09 -5.58 -7.34
C ALA A 3 20.60 -4.48 -8.30
N SER A 4 21.49 -3.57 -8.71
CA SER A 4 21.14 -2.39 -9.52
C SER A 4 20.48 -2.71 -10.85
N ASN A 5 20.77 -3.89 -11.42
CA ASN A 5 20.17 -4.37 -12.66
C ASN A 5 18.71 -4.84 -12.50
N VAL A 6 18.24 -5.13 -11.27
CA VAL A 6 16.88 -5.67 -11.01
C VAL A 6 16.06 -4.83 -10.03
N VAL A 7 16.68 -3.88 -9.31
CA VAL A 7 16.01 -3.07 -8.29
C VAL A 7 14.83 -2.27 -8.85
N GLY A 8 14.94 -1.79 -10.10
CA GLY A 8 13.85 -1.08 -10.78
C GLY A 8 12.63 -1.98 -10.96
N THR A 9 12.82 -3.18 -11.52
CA THR A 9 11.75 -4.16 -11.72
C THR A 9 11.14 -4.64 -10.41
N ALA A 10 11.97 -4.90 -9.40
CA ALA A 10 11.50 -5.30 -8.08
C ALA A 10 10.61 -4.23 -7.43
N ASN A 11 11.03 -2.96 -7.47
CA ASN A 11 10.26 -1.85 -6.92
C ASN A 11 8.99 -1.58 -7.72
N ALA A 12 9.05 -1.67 -9.06
CA ALA A 12 7.88 -1.49 -9.92
C ALA A 12 6.83 -2.59 -9.69
N CYS A 13 7.26 -3.85 -9.54
CA CYS A 13 6.36 -4.96 -9.21
C CYS A 13 5.72 -4.77 -7.83
N ALA A 14 6.53 -4.47 -6.80
CA ALA A 14 6.01 -4.24 -5.45
C ALA A 14 5.03 -3.06 -5.38
N GLY A 15 5.38 -1.92 -6.00
CA GLY A 15 4.51 -0.75 -6.07
C GLY A 15 3.24 -1.00 -6.87
N GLY A 16 3.36 -1.66 -8.03
CA GLY A 16 2.21 -2.03 -8.86
C GLY A 16 1.24 -2.97 -8.16
N TRP A 17 1.75 -3.98 -7.43
CA TRP A 17 0.91 -4.88 -6.64
C TRP A 17 0.22 -4.16 -5.48
N GLY A 18 0.90 -3.20 -4.87
CA GLY A 18 0.31 -2.31 -3.85
C GLY A 18 -0.89 -1.54 -4.40
N ASN A 19 -0.75 -0.89 -5.55
CA ASN A 19 -1.84 -0.15 -6.18
C ASN A 19 -2.98 -1.06 -6.67
N LEU A 20 -2.65 -2.23 -7.24
CA LEU A 20 -3.64 -3.23 -7.66
C LEU A 20 -4.54 -3.67 -6.49
N GLY A 21 -3.96 -3.79 -5.29
CA GLY A 21 -4.69 -4.15 -4.07
C GLY A 21 -5.87 -3.23 -3.78
N GLY A 22 -5.76 -1.93 -4.08
CA GLY A 22 -6.84 -0.97 -3.92
C GLY A 22 -8.08 -1.32 -4.76
N GLY A 23 -7.88 -1.60 -6.06
CA GLY A 23 -8.96 -2.00 -6.97
C GLY A 23 -9.53 -3.39 -6.64
N VAL A 24 -8.66 -4.36 -6.36
CA VAL A 24 -9.07 -5.73 -5.99
C VAL A 24 -9.93 -5.73 -4.72
N THR A 25 -9.60 -4.89 -3.74
CA THR A 25 -10.37 -4.79 -2.48
C THR A 25 -11.80 -4.30 -2.74
N GLN A 26 -11.98 -3.30 -3.62
CA GLN A 26 -13.31 -2.79 -3.97
C GLN A 26 -14.22 -3.90 -4.53
N ILE A 27 -13.65 -4.77 -5.37
CA ILE A 27 -14.37 -5.88 -5.99
C ILE A 27 -14.64 -6.99 -4.97
N LEU A 28 -13.60 -7.44 -4.25
CA LEU A 28 -13.69 -8.56 -3.30
C LEU A 28 -14.68 -8.27 -2.17
N MET A 29 -14.61 -7.06 -1.59
CA MET A 29 -15.46 -6.69 -0.46
C MET A 29 -16.94 -6.77 -0.80
N VAL A 30 -17.33 -6.37 -2.01
CA VAL A 30 -18.73 -6.38 -2.44
C VAL A 30 -19.14 -7.75 -2.97
N LEU A 31 -18.41 -8.29 -3.96
CA LEU A 31 -18.86 -9.47 -4.70
C LEU A 31 -18.60 -10.79 -3.98
N VAL A 32 -17.51 -10.89 -3.24
CA VAL A 32 -17.05 -12.16 -2.65
C VAL A 32 -17.38 -12.24 -1.16
N LEU A 33 -17.52 -11.11 -0.48
CA LEU A 33 -17.84 -11.08 0.95
C LEU A 33 -19.29 -10.64 1.20
N PHE A 34 -19.63 -9.38 0.90
CA PHE A 34 -20.91 -8.82 1.28
C PHE A 34 -22.12 -9.49 0.60
N GLN A 35 -22.10 -9.66 -0.73
CA GLN A 35 -23.21 -10.26 -1.47
C GLN A 35 -23.47 -11.73 -1.07
N PRO A 36 -22.47 -12.60 -0.95
CA PRO A 36 -22.67 -13.97 -0.49
C PRO A 36 -23.19 -14.06 0.95
N PHE A 37 -22.70 -13.23 1.87
CA PHE A 37 -23.23 -13.22 3.25
C PHE A 37 -24.71 -12.79 3.30
N LYS A 38 -25.10 -11.82 2.48
CA LYS A 38 -26.52 -11.48 2.31
C LYS A 38 -27.33 -12.62 1.70
N ALA A 39 -26.81 -13.29 0.68
CA ALA A 39 -27.47 -14.43 0.04
C ALA A 39 -27.64 -15.62 1.01
N ALA A 40 -26.72 -15.75 1.98
CA ALA A 40 -26.81 -16.72 3.07
C ALA A 40 -27.82 -16.34 4.18
N GLY A 41 -28.54 -15.22 4.03
CA GLY A 41 -29.63 -14.80 4.93
C GLY A 41 -29.23 -13.80 6.01
N MET A 42 -28.00 -13.27 5.98
CA MET A 42 -27.53 -12.30 6.97
C MET A 42 -28.11 -10.90 6.74
N ALA A 43 -28.40 -10.18 7.82
CA ALA A 43 -28.80 -8.78 7.73
C ALA A 43 -27.66 -7.91 7.13
N PRO A 44 -27.96 -6.84 6.37
CA PRO A 44 -26.91 -6.03 5.76
C PRO A 44 -25.88 -5.43 6.73
N ASP A 45 -26.30 -5.03 7.94
CA ASP A 45 -25.39 -4.51 8.97
C ASP A 45 -24.39 -5.58 9.44
N GLU A 46 -24.89 -6.78 9.71
CA GLU A 46 -24.07 -7.92 10.13
C GLU A 46 -23.12 -8.37 9.02
N ALA A 47 -23.59 -8.44 7.77
CA ALA A 47 -22.79 -8.86 6.62
C ALA A 47 -21.55 -7.98 6.41
N TRP A 48 -21.68 -6.66 6.59
CA TRP A 48 -20.55 -5.74 6.52
C TRP A 48 -19.54 -5.94 7.63
N ARG A 49 -20.00 -6.16 8.87
CA ARG A 49 -19.10 -6.41 10.02
C ARG A 49 -18.32 -7.71 9.86
N VAL A 50 -18.98 -8.76 9.41
CA VAL A 50 -18.34 -10.07 9.18
C VAL A 50 -17.34 -9.98 8.03
N ALA A 51 -17.65 -9.25 6.95
CA ALA A 51 -16.70 -9.01 5.86
C ALA A 51 -15.40 -8.33 6.33
N MET A 52 -15.45 -7.46 7.34
CA MET A 52 -14.26 -6.79 7.90
C MET A 52 -13.33 -7.72 8.68
N LEU A 53 -13.72 -8.97 8.99
CA LEU A 53 -12.80 -9.95 9.58
C LEU A 53 -11.68 -10.33 8.61
N VAL A 54 -11.95 -10.35 7.30
CA VAL A 54 -10.95 -10.70 6.28
C VAL A 54 -9.76 -9.74 6.27
N PRO A 55 -9.93 -8.40 6.15
CA PRO A 55 -8.80 -7.48 6.22
C PRO A 55 -8.07 -7.51 7.56
N ILE A 56 -8.77 -7.77 8.68
CA ILE A 56 -8.12 -7.96 9.99
C ILE A 56 -7.15 -9.15 9.94
N LEU A 57 -7.58 -10.29 9.40
CA LEU A 57 -6.73 -11.47 9.26
C LEU A 57 -5.53 -11.20 8.34
N LEU A 58 -5.73 -10.49 7.23
CA LEU A 58 -4.62 -10.08 6.35
C LEU A 58 -3.63 -9.16 7.05
N PHE A 59 -4.08 -8.26 7.92
CA PHE A 59 -3.21 -7.40 8.71
C PHE A 59 -2.38 -8.19 9.73
N LEU A 60 -2.98 -9.20 10.38
CA LEU A 60 -2.25 -10.12 11.26
C LEU A 60 -1.19 -10.91 10.49
N CYS A 61 -1.50 -11.37 9.27
CA CYS A 61 -0.50 -11.99 8.39
C CYS A 61 0.64 -11.02 8.05
N ALA A 62 0.35 -9.75 7.77
CA ALA A 62 1.37 -8.75 7.50
C ALA A 62 2.27 -8.49 8.72
N VAL A 63 1.71 -8.46 9.93
CA VAL A 63 2.47 -8.37 11.18
C VAL A 63 3.33 -9.62 11.38
N ALA A 64 2.80 -10.81 11.12
CA ALA A 64 3.56 -12.06 11.20
C ALA A 64 4.75 -12.05 10.22
N ILE A 65 4.52 -11.64 8.97
CA ILE A 65 5.58 -11.46 7.97
C ILE A 65 6.64 -10.49 8.49
N LYS A 66 6.25 -9.34 9.04
CA LYS A 66 7.19 -8.35 9.60
C LYS A 66 8.05 -8.91 10.74
N LEU A 67 7.51 -9.77 11.59
CA LEU A 67 8.22 -10.30 12.76
C LEU A 67 9.07 -11.55 12.44
N LEU A 68 8.63 -12.35 11.46
CA LEU A 68 9.22 -13.65 11.12
C LEU A 68 10.16 -13.58 9.92
N CYS A 69 9.94 -12.67 8.96
CA CYS A 69 10.79 -12.55 7.77
C CYS A 69 12.09 -11.81 8.09
N TRP A 70 13.12 -12.13 7.29
CA TRP A 70 14.43 -11.50 7.37
C TRP A 70 14.52 -10.34 6.38
N ASP A 71 15.07 -9.22 6.83
CA ASP A 71 15.22 -8.02 5.99
C ASP A 71 16.29 -8.18 4.90
N THR A 72 17.30 -9.04 5.13
CA THR A 72 18.40 -9.26 4.19
C THR A 72 18.80 -10.73 4.11
N PRO A 73 19.46 -11.17 3.01
CA PRO A 73 19.93 -12.55 2.87
C PRO A 73 20.97 -12.96 3.92
N THR A 74 21.70 -12.00 4.47
CA THR A 74 22.85 -12.22 5.36
C THR A 74 22.57 -11.89 6.81
N ALA A 75 21.50 -11.15 7.11
CA ALA A 75 21.13 -10.74 8.47
C ALA A 75 19.62 -10.59 8.62
N ARG A 76 19.13 -10.91 9.82
CA ARG A 76 17.70 -10.83 10.14
C ARG A 76 17.15 -9.40 10.05
N ARG A 77 17.94 -8.39 10.43
CA ARG A 77 17.57 -6.98 10.37
C ARG A 77 18.53 -6.19 9.49
N PHE A 78 17.99 -5.23 8.76
CA PHE A 78 18.81 -4.33 7.96
C PHE A 78 19.59 -3.36 8.86
N ASP A 79 20.90 -3.30 8.66
CA ASP A 79 21.76 -2.30 9.27
C ASP A 79 22.19 -1.27 8.23
N VAL A 80 22.08 0.02 8.54
CA VAL A 80 22.52 1.08 7.64
C VAL A 80 24.04 1.05 7.41
N ALA A 81 24.80 0.49 8.36
CA ALA A 81 26.24 0.33 8.24
C ALA A 81 26.63 -0.52 7.02
N VAL A 82 25.77 -1.46 6.58
CA VAL A 82 26.04 -2.30 5.38
C VAL A 82 26.00 -1.50 4.08
N THR A 83 25.48 -0.26 4.10
CA THR A 83 25.48 0.66 2.95
C THR A 83 26.68 1.61 2.92
N GLY A 84 27.64 1.45 3.85
CA GLY A 84 28.78 2.37 3.99
C GLY A 84 28.42 3.72 4.61
N LYS A 85 27.16 3.90 5.03
CA LYS A 85 26.70 5.11 5.73
C LYS A 85 26.90 4.92 7.23
N THR A 86 27.72 5.78 7.83
CA THR A 86 28.09 5.74 9.26
C THR A 86 27.04 6.38 10.19
N GLN A 87 26.08 7.13 9.65
CA GLN A 87 25.05 7.86 10.40
C GLN A 87 23.66 7.38 9.98
N LYS A 88 22.79 7.14 10.96
CA LYS A 88 21.35 6.97 10.69
C LYS A 88 20.78 8.33 10.27
N PRO A 89 19.88 8.37 9.27
CA PRO A 89 19.29 9.62 8.82
C PRO A 89 18.58 10.32 10.00
N SER A 90 18.87 11.60 10.18
CA SER A 90 18.23 12.47 11.15
C SER A 90 16.97 13.10 10.55
N MET A 91 16.03 13.50 11.40
CA MET A 91 14.85 14.26 10.96
C MET A 91 15.23 15.56 10.23
N TRP A 92 16.40 16.13 10.56
CA TRP A 92 16.93 17.33 9.92
C TRP A 92 17.39 17.12 8.48
N ASP A 93 17.78 15.89 8.11
CA ASP A 93 18.20 15.57 6.74
C ASP A 93 17.03 15.71 5.75
N TYR A 94 15.82 15.37 6.19
CA TYR A 94 14.61 15.58 5.38
C TYR A 94 14.33 17.06 5.14
N VAL A 95 14.54 17.91 6.14
CA VAL A 95 14.38 19.37 5.99
C VAL A 95 15.41 19.94 5.04
N GLU A 96 16.64 19.45 5.08
CA GLU A 96 17.69 19.85 4.15
C GLU A 96 17.35 19.49 2.70
N VAL A 97 16.85 18.27 2.48
CA VAL A 97 16.39 17.81 1.16
C VAL A 97 15.23 18.65 0.61
N LEU A 98 14.33 19.13 1.47
CA LEU A 98 13.22 19.99 1.08
C LEU A 98 13.65 21.42 0.67
N LYS A 99 14.88 21.85 0.99
CA LYS A 99 15.40 23.14 0.51
C LYS A 99 15.71 23.14 -0.99
N ASP A 100 15.90 21.96 -1.60
CA ASP A 100 16.11 21.87 -3.05
C ASP A 100 14.77 22.07 -3.80
N PRO A 101 14.62 23.14 -4.60
CA PRO A 101 13.38 23.40 -5.34
C PRO A 101 13.02 22.29 -6.33
N LYS A 102 14.00 21.52 -6.84
CA LYS A 102 13.75 20.40 -7.77
C LYS A 102 13.00 19.27 -7.08
N VAL A 103 13.36 18.99 -5.82
CA VAL A 103 12.71 17.95 -5.02
C VAL A 103 11.26 18.33 -4.75
N VAL A 104 11.01 19.58 -4.37
CA VAL A 104 9.66 20.09 -4.12
C VAL A 104 8.81 20.03 -5.40
N LEU A 105 9.37 20.44 -6.54
CA LEU A 105 8.66 20.38 -7.82
C LEU A 105 8.29 18.95 -8.21
N MET A 106 9.20 17.99 -8.07
CA MET A 106 8.92 16.57 -8.35
C MET A 106 7.90 15.97 -7.37
N ALA A 107 7.97 16.34 -6.08
CA ALA A 107 7.00 15.92 -5.09
C ALA A 107 5.60 16.45 -5.40
N MET A 108 5.48 17.72 -5.81
CA MET A 108 4.21 18.30 -6.26
C MET A 108 3.67 17.58 -7.50
N GLN A 109 4.50 17.36 -8.52
CA GLN A 109 4.11 16.62 -9.72
C GLN A 109 3.60 15.21 -9.39
N TYR A 110 4.31 14.48 -8.53
CA TYR A 110 3.88 13.15 -8.10
C TYR A 110 2.57 13.20 -7.33
N SER A 111 2.41 14.17 -6.42
CA SER A 111 1.17 14.36 -5.66
C SER A 111 -0.03 14.68 -6.55
N ALA A 112 0.16 15.45 -7.63
CA ALA A 112 -0.90 15.73 -8.59
C ALA A 112 -1.33 14.47 -9.34
N CYS A 113 -0.39 13.66 -9.84
CA CYS A 113 -0.70 12.43 -10.56
C CYS A 113 -1.34 11.37 -9.64
N PHE A 114 -0.64 10.99 -8.58
CA PHE A 114 -1.11 9.94 -7.67
C PHE A 114 -2.32 10.37 -6.84
N GLY A 115 -2.40 11.65 -6.47
CA GLY A 115 -3.55 12.20 -5.75
C GLY A 115 -4.82 12.18 -6.60
N THR A 116 -4.71 12.48 -7.90
CA THR A 116 -5.85 12.38 -8.83
C THR A 116 -6.34 10.93 -8.94
N GLU A 117 -5.42 9.96 -9.02
CA GLU A 117 -5.76 8.53 -9.03
C GLU A 117 -6.53 8.12 -7.76
N LEU A 118 -6.06 8.56 -6.59
CA LEU A 118 -6.72 8.23 -5.32
C LEU A 118 -8.10 8.89 -5.18
N ALA A 119 -8.23 10.15 -5.62
CA ALA A 119 -9.50 10.86 -5.63
C ALA A 119 -10.51 10.19 -6.58
N MET A 120 -10.06 9.80 -7.77
CA MET A 120 -10.86 9.03 -8.72
C MET A 120 -11.33 7.73 -8.07
N ASN A 121 -10.44 6.92 -7.50
CA ASN A 121 -10.79 5.63 -6.90
C ASN A 121 -11.84 5.73 -5.77
N ASN A 122 -11.88 6.84 -5.03
CA ASN A 122 -12.87 7.05 -3.95
C ASN A 122 -14.27 7.41 -4.48
N VAL A 123 -14.35 8.16 -5.58
CA VAL A 123 -15.63 8.65 -6.13
C VAL A 123 -16.19 7.71 -7.19
N LEU A 124 -15.32 6.96 -7.88
CA LEU A 124 -15.67 6.17 -9.06
C LEU A 124 -16.77 5.14 -8.78
N ALA A 125 -16.70 4.43 -7.66
CA ALA A 125 -17.71 3.45 -7.28
C ALA A 125 -19.10 4.08 -7.08
N THR A 126 -19.15 5.23 -6.42
CA THR A 126 -20.40 5.98 -6.21
C THR A 126 -20.93 6.57 -7.51
N HIS A 127 -20.05 7.04 -8.39
CA HIS A 127 -20.41 7.55 -9.71
C HIS A 127 -21.07 6.47 -10.56
N PHE A 128 -20.44 5.30 -10.70
CA PHE A 128 -21.03 4.19 -11.46
C PHE A 128 -22.37 3.75 -10.91
N ARG A 129 -22.52 3.65 -9.58
CA ARG A 129 -23.80 3.30 -8.94
C ARG A 129 -24.93 4.32 -9.20
N THR A 130 -24.59 5.58 -9.45
CA THR A 130 -25.58 6.67 -9.58
C THR A 130 -26.02 6.88 -11.03
N TYR A 131 -25.10 6.72 -11.98
CA TYR A 131 -25.33 7.06 -13.39
C TYR A 131 -25.49 5.85 -14.32
N PHE A 132 -25.17 4.63 -13.86
CA PHE A 132 -25.28 3.38 -14.62
C PHE A 132 -25.93 2.28 -13.76
#